data_AF-A0A6G2QII9-F1
#
_entry.id   AF-A0A6G2QII9-F1
#
_cell.length_a   1.000
_cell.length_b   1.000
_cell.length_c   1.000
_cell.angle_alpha   90.00
_cell.angle_beta   90.00
_cell.angle_gamma   90.00
#
_symmetry.space_group_name_H-M   'P 1'
#
loop_
_entity.id
_entity.type
_entity.pdbx_description
1 polymer ?
#
loop_
_entity_poly.entity_id
_entity_poly.type
_entity_poly.pdbx_seq_one_letter_code
_entity_poly.pdbx_strand_id
1 'polypeptide(L)'
;MQHHPVRRIGSRVVGHGAPAYVIGEIGINHNGDLENAFKLIDAAAEAGCDAVKFQKRTPEICTPRDQWDIERDTPWGRMTYIDYRHRVEFGED
;
A
#
# COMPACT_ATOMS: atom_id res chain seq x y z
N MET A 1 -7.91 -29.18 -22.34
CA MET A 1 -8.57 -28.76 -21.08
C MET A 1 -7.80 -27.55 -20.57
N GLN A 2 -8.44 -26.39 -20.41
CA GLN A 2 -7.74 -25.21 -19.89
C GLN A 2 -7.53 -25.38 -18.39
N HIS A 3 -6.26 -25.36 -17.96
CA HIS A 3 -5.91 -25.42 -16.56
C HIS A 3 -6.16 -24.04 -15.94
N HIS A 4 -7.20 -23.87 -15.13
CA HIS A 4 -7.42 -22.64 -14.38
C HIS A 4 -6.67 -22.72 -13.06
N PRO A 5 -5.52 -22.02 -12.90
CA PRO A 5 -4.76 -22.09 -11.68
C PRO A 5 -5.57 -21.53 -10.50
N VAL A 6 -5.50 -22.23 -9.38
CA VAL A 6 -6.10 -21.81 -8.10
C VAL A 6 -4.99 -21.62 -7.08
N ARG A 7 -5.13 -20.63 -6.21
CA ARG A 7 -4.20 -20.33 -5.10
C ARG A 7 -4.96 -20.12 -3.81
N ARG A 8 -4.31 -20.35 -2.68
CA ARG A 8 -4.84 -20.03 -1.36
C ARG A 8 -4.12 -18.80 -0.82
N ILE A 9 -4.88 -17.81 -0.35
CA ILE A 9 -4.37 -16.62 0.33
C ILE A 9 -5.06 -16.57 1.70
N GLY A 10 -4.30 -16.77 2.77
CA GLY A 10 -4.86 -17.00 4.10
C GLY A 10 -5.84 -18.19 4.10
N SER A 11 -7.08 -17.95 4.50
CA SER A 11 -8.17 -18.95 4.50
C SER A 11 -8.99 -18.98 3.21
N ARG A 12 -8.76 -18.07 2.26
CA ARG A 12 -9.56 -17.91 1.04
C ARG A 12 -8.92 -18.60 -0.17
N VAL A 13 -9.75 -19.14 -1.05
CA VAL A 13 -9.34 -19.71 -2.34
C VAL A 13 -9.56 -18.65 -3.42
N VAL A 14 -8.53 -18.38 -4.23
CA VAL A 14 -8.55 -17.39 -5.32
C VAL A 14 -8.29 -18.10 -6.64
N GLY A 15 -9.20 -17.94 -7.59
CA GLY A 15 -9.12 -18.60 -8.90
C GLY A 15 -10.49 -18.72 -9.56
N HIS A 16 -10.55 -19.43 -10.69
CA HIS A 16 -11.79 -19.65 -11.43
C HIS A 16 -12.83 -20.40 -10.58
N GLY A 17 -14.08 -19.92 -10.58
CA GLY A 17 -15.19 -20.51 -9.83
C GLY A 17 -15.27 -20.13 -8.33
N ALA A 18 -14.28 -19.40 -7.80
CA ALA A 18 -14.34 -18.81 -6.46
C ALA A 18 -14.91 -17.37 -6.50
N PRO A 19 -15.44 -16.85 -5.38
CA PRO A 19 -15.77 -15.43 -5.27
C PRO A 19 -14.57 -14.53 -5.57
N ALA A 20 -14.83 -13.31 -6.05
CA ALA A 20 -13.78 -12.32 -6.24
C ALA A 20 -13.09 -12.02 -4.92
N TYR A 21 -11.76 -11.95 -4.94
CA TYR A 21 -10.94 -11.61 -3.78
C TYR A 21 -10.62 -10.12 -3.82
N VAL A 22 -11.20 -9.34 -2.91
CA VAL A 22 -11.13 -7.88 -2.91
C VAL A 22 -10.04 -7.40 -1.97
N ILE A 23 -9.09 -6.62 -2.50
CA ILE A 23 -8.00 -6.04 -1.73
C ILE A 23 -8.21 -4.53 -1.63
N GLY A 24 -8.32 -4.00 -0.41
CA GLY A 24 -8.25 -2.57 -0.14
C GLY A 24 -6.80 -2.09 -0.28
N GLU A 25 -6.49 -1.37 -1.36
CA GLU A 25 -5.16 -0.78 -1.57
C GLU A 25 -5.00 0.47 -0.71
N ILE A 26 -4.39 0.32 0.46
CA ILE A 26 -4.02 1.44 1.33
C ILE A 26 -2.79 2.16 0.76
N GLY A 27 -1.85 1.41 0.20
CA GLY A 27 -0.66 1.99 -0.42
C GLY A 27 0.14 2.84 0.55
N ILE A 28 0.22 4.15 0.28
CA ILE A 28 0.83 5.18 1.14
C ILE A 28 -0.18 6.21 1.67
N ASN A 29 -1.49 5.95 1.53
CA ASN A 29 -2.56 6.90 1.90
C ASN A 29 -2.66 7.15 3.41
N HIS A 30 -1.96 6.34 4.22
CA HIS A 30 -1.80 6.55 5.65
C HIS A 30 -0.91 7.75 5.99
N ASN A 31 -0.20 8.35 5.01
CA ASN A 31 0.54 9.58 5.22
C ASN A 31 1.60 9.46 6.35
N GLY A 32 2.23 8.28 6.48
CA GLY A 32 3.20 8.03 7.55
C GLY A 32 2.61 8.04 8.98
N ASP A 33 1.28 8.06 9.11
CA ASP A 33 0.57 8.14 10.39
C ASP A 33 -0.11 6.79 10.71
N LEU A 34 0.22 6.20 11.86
CA LEU A 34 -0.29 4.89 12.27
C LEU A 34 -1.77 4.91 12.60
N GLU A 35 -2.28 5.99 13.22
CA GLU A 35 -3.71 6.10 13.53
C GLU A 35 -4.54 6.13 12.25
N ASN A 36 -4.08 6.85 11.23
CA ASN A 36 -4.69 6.86 9.92
C ASN A 36 -4.59 5.50 9.22
N ALA A 37 -3.47 4.78 9.36
CA ALA A 37 -3.36 3.41 8.86
C ALA A 37 -4.42 2.49 9.48
N PHE A 38 -4.63 2.56 10.81
CA PHE A 38 -5.67 1.78 11.48
C PHE A 38 -7.07 2.15 11.00
N LYS A 39 -7.39 3.44 10.86
CA LYS A 39 -8.67 3.89 10.31
C LYS A 39 -8.92 3.38 8.89
N LEU A 40 -7.87 3.32 8.06
CA LEU A 40 -7.96 2.77 6.70
C LEU A 40 -8.16 1.24 6.70
N ILE A 41 -7.57 0.53 7.67
CA ILE A 41 -7.80 -0.91 7.88
C ILE A 41 -9.26 -1.14 8.28
N ASP A 42 -9.76 -0.40 9.26
CA ASP A 42 -11.14 -0.51 9.74
C ASP A 42 -12.12 -0.24 8.60
N ALA A 43 -11.92 0.84 7.84
CA ALA A 43 -12.76 1.15 6.69
C ALA A 43 -12.76 0.05 5.60
N ALA A 44 -11.61 -0.57 5.33
CA ALA A 44 -11.53 -1.68 4.38
C ALA A 44 -12.27 -2.94 4.89
N ALA A 45 -12.15 -3.23 6.19
CA ALA A 45 -12.86 -4.33 6.84
C ALA A 45 -14.37 -4.11 6.84
N GLU A 46 -14.84 -2.90 7.19
CA GLU A 46 -16.25 -2.51 7.15
C GLU A 46 -16.84 -2.58 5.74
N ALA A 47 -16.05 -2.24 4.71
CA ALA A 47 -16.44 -2.37 3.31
C ALA A 47 -16.48 -3.83 2.80
N GLY A 48 -16.06 -4.80 3.62
CA GLY A 48 -16.05 -6.22 3.27
C GLY A 48 -14.88 -6.64 2.38
N CYS A 49 -13.75 -5.91 2.41
CA CYS A 49 -12.53 -6.35 1.73
C CYS A 49 -11.99 -7.64 2.38
N ASP A 50 -11.40 -8.52 1.57
CA ASP A 50 -10.78 -9.76 2.05
C ASP A 50 -9.38 -9.54 2.63
N ALA A 51 -8.70 -8.47 2.20
CA ALA A 51 -7.41 -8.05 2.69
C ALA A 51 -7.18 -6.55 2.48
N VAL A 52 -6.17 -6.03 3.15
CA VAL A 52 -5.57 -4.72 2.86
C VAL A 52 -4.16 -4.90 2.31
N LYS A 53 -3.69 -3.93 1.51
CA LYS A 53 -2.31 -3.92 1.01
C LYS A 53 -1.66 -2.56 1.21
N PHE A 54 -0.48 -2.60 1.85
CA PHE A 54 0.41 -1.45 2.01
C PHE A 54 1.54 -1.49 0.98
N GLN A 55 2.15 -0.35 0.70
CA GLN A 55 3.38 -0.27 -0.08
C GLN A 55 4.57 -0.01 0.86
N LYS A 56 5.50 -0.96 0.95
CA LYS A 56 6.79 -0.79 1.61
C LYS A 56 7.87 -0.60 0.56
N ARG A 57 8.69 0.43 0.68
CA ARG A 57 9.81 0.69 -0.23
C ARG A 57 11.06 1.05 0.55
N THR A 58 12.20 0.83 -0.07
CA THR A 58 13.45 1.49 0.31
C THR A 58 13.58 2.70 -0.62
N PRO A 59 13.34 3.94 -0.13
CA PRO A 59 13.29 5.12 -0.98
C PRO A 59 14.50 5.28 -1.90
N GLU A 60 15.70 4.95 -1.40
CA GLU A 60 16.96 5.05 -2.11
C GLU A 60 17.09 4.06 -3.28
N ILE A 61 16.43 2.91 -3.18
CA ILE A 61 16.42 1.88 -4.23
C ILE A 61 15.30 2.16 -5.23
N CYS A 62 14.14 2.61 -4.75
CA CYS A 62 12.93 2.75 -5.55
C CYS A 62 12.79 4.11 -6.25
N THR A 63 13.62 5.10 -5.89
CA THR A 63 13.55 6.45 -6.45
C THR A 63 14.80 6.73 -7.29
N PRO A 64 14.67 6.97 -8.61
CA PRO A 64 15.80 7.37 -9.45
C PRO A 64 16.51 8.61 -8.88
N ARG A 65 17.85 8.61 -8.85
CA ARG A 65 18.65 9.65 -8.18
C ARG A 65 18.38 11.06 -8.70
N ASP A 66 18.10 11.20 -9.98
CA ASP A 66 17.75 12.47 -10.64
C ASP A 66 16.40 13.04 -10.19
N GLN A 67 15.56 12.23 -9.53
CA GLN A 67 14.28 12.66 -9.00
C GLN A 67 14.35 13.16 -7.55
N TRP A 68 15.42 12.85 -6.80
CA TRP A 68 15.43 13.03 -5.34
C TRP A 68 15.19 14.47 -4.93
N ASP A 69 15.93 15.38 -5.55
CA ASP A 69 15.97 16.80 -5.18
C ASP A 69 14.83 17.62 -5.81
N ILE A 70 13.96 16.98 -6.60
CA ILE A 70 12.80 17.64 -7.21
C ILE A 70 11.76 17.91 -6.13
N GLU A 71 11.45 19.18 -5.90
CA GLU A 71 10.46 19.57 -4.92
C GLU A 71 9.03 19.23 -5.38
N ARG A 72 8.20 18.83 -4.42
CA ARG A 72 6.78 18.55 -4.60
C ARG A 72 5.98 19.28 -3.53
N ASP A 73 4.79 19.74 -3.91
CA ASP A 73 3.79 20.18 -2.94
C ASP A 73 3.17 18.94 -2.30
N THR A 74 3.24 18.86 -0.97
CA THR A 74 2.71 17.75 -0.18
C THR A 74 1.75 18.26 0.89
N PRO A 75 0.96 17.39 1.56
CA PRO A 75 0.12 17.78 2.69
C PRO A 75 0.87 18.44 3.86
N TRP A 76 2.21 18.31 3.91
CA TRP A 76 3.06 18.88 4.96
C TRP A 76 3.89 20.07 4.47
N GLY A 77 3.53 20.63 3.31
CA GLY A 77 4.29 21.70 2.66
C GLY A 77 5.22 21.18 1.57
N ARG A 78 6.05 22.08 1.07
CA ARG A 78 6.97 21.80 -0.03
C ARG A 78 8.22 21.08 0.49
N MET A 79 8.57 19.95 -0.10
CA MET A 79 9.74 19.15 0.26
C MET A 79 10.30 18.43 -0.96
N THR A 80 11.55 17.95 -0.85
CA THR A 80 12.16 17.13 -1.90
C THR A 80 11.40 15.82 -2.07
N TYR A 81 11.43 15.24 -3.26
CA TYR A 81 10.71 14.01 -3.51
C TYR A 81 11.21 12.87 -2.64
N ILE A 82 12.53 12.79 -2.38
CA ILE A 82 13.09 11.76 -1.52
C ILE A 82 12.62 11.91 -0.06
N ASP A 83 12.55 13.14 0.47
CA ASP A 83 12.03 13.40 1.81
C ASP A 83 10.56 13.00 1.94
N TYR A 84 9.75 13.29 0.91
CA TYR A 84 8.37 12.83 0.85
C TYR A 84 8.29 11.30 0.91
N ARG A 85 9.13 10.59 0.14
CA ARG A 85 9.18 9.12 0.17
C ARG A 85 9.53 8.61 1.57
N HIS A 86 10.56 9.15 2.22
CA HIS A 86 10.91 8.76 3.59
C HIS A 86 9.78 9.01 4.58
N ARG A 87 9.12 10.15 4.46
CA ARG A 87 8.05 10.57 5.39
C ARG A 87 6.87 9.61 5.42
N VAL A 88 6.56 8.95 4.31
CA VAL A 88 5.43 8.00 4.24
C VAL A 88 5.81 6.57 4.57
N GLU A 89 7.09 6.24 4.78
CA GLU A 89 7.50 4.87 5.14
C GLU A 89 7.39 4.68 6.65
N PHE A 90 6.81 3.56 7.07
CA PHE A 90 6.87 3.14 8.47
C PHE A 90 8.24 2.54 8.80
N GLY A 91 8.72 2.79 10.02
CA GLY A 91 9.90 2.15 10.60
C GLY A 91 9.63 0.70 11.00
N GLU A 92 10.57 0.11 11.74
CA GLU A 92 10.38 -1.21 12.37
C GLU A 92 9.78 -1.13 13.79
N ASP A 93 9.85 0.06 14.40
CA ASP A 93 9.38 0.34 15.78
C ASP A 93 7.85 0.57 15.88
#